data_AF-A0A8T0EJ34-F1
#
_entry.id   AF-A0A8T0EJ34-F1
#
_cell.length_a   1.000
_cell.length_b   1.000
_cell.length_c   1.000
_cell.angle_alpha   90.00
_cell.angle_beta   90.00
_cell.angle_gamma   90.00
#
_symmetry.space_group_name_H-M   'P 1'
#
loop_
_entity.id
_entity.type
_entity.pdbx_description
1 polymer ?
#
loop_
_entity_poly.entity_id
_entity_poly.type
_entity_poly.pdbx_seq_one_letter_code
_entity_poly.pdbx_strand_id
1 'polypeptide(L)'
;MGDGRPRNGRDEADEQLNQFKARQRGRVETLTTGGGTPIADKLNSLTIGPRGPILLQDTVYIDEISHFDRERIPERVVHAKGAGAFGFFEVTNDISQYTRAKVFNEIGKRTPIAVRFSFVSGESGSADSSRDPRGFAIKFYTEEGIGICHRKNGQNILTLCQMRKFDHNFQSDQGIKNLSPEASRELAGTDPDYATRDLYNAIANGDYPSWTFYIQVMTFEQARTWRFNPFDVTKVWPQKEFPLIEVGKLVLNRNPKNYFAEVEQIAFTVSNLVPGIEASPDKMLQGRLFSYADTQRYRLGTNYLQLPVNCPYRVRPRNYQRDGEMTIYSQALAVLRMTEQLENHPLKCTEDVDRYDSSNEDNFTQAGIFYREVLDDDQRARLVRNIAENLVEAQEFIQARAVKNFAEADPDYGRRVADELKRLKLERWEEMERSHPRGRLTLNGQKSKNFASSQFKTQAYVKSAY
;
A
#
# COMPACT_ATOMS: atom_id res chain seq x y z
N MET A 1 24.69 28.93 1.53
CA MET A 1 23.60 27.94 1.60
C MET A 1 22.46 28.65 2.30
N GLY A 2 21.45 29.08 1.54
CA GLY A 2 20.30 29.82 2.08
C GLY A 2 19.38 28.87 2.82
N ASP A 3 18.75 29.34 3.89
CA ASP A 3 17.74 28.60 4.62
C ASP A 3 16.64 28.15 3.64
N GLY A 4 16.23 26.88 3.70
CA GLY A 4 15.19 26.31 2.83
C GLY A 4 13.78 26.88 3.07
N ARG A 5 13.66 28.16 3.44
CA ARG A 5 12.38 28.83 3.59
C ARG A 5 11.87 29.23 2.21
N PRO A 6 10.63 28.86 1.86
CA PRO A 6 10.05 29.20 0.58
C PRO A 6 9.98 30.71 0.39
N ARG A 7 10.47 31.20 -0.75
CA ARG A 7 10.25 32.59 -1.17
C ARG A 7 8.73 32.77 -1.31
N ASN A 8 8.13 33.57 -0.44
CA ASN A 8 6.68 33.86 -0.36
C ASN A 8 5.77 32.76 0.24
N GLY A 9 6.31 31.80 1.00
CA GLY A 9 5.46 30.82 1.73
C GLY A 9 4.88 29.68 0.87
N ARG A 10 5.33 29.52 -0.38
CA ARG A 10 4.92 28.45 -1.31
C ARG A 10 5.96 27.34 -1.39
N ASP A 11 5.56 26.09 -1.26
CA ASP A 11 6.50 24.97 -1.28
C ASP A 11 6.96 24.59 -2.71
N GLU A 12 7.85 23.60 -2.82
CA GLU A 12 8.39 23.13 -4.10
C GLU A 12 7.29 22.52 -4.99
N ALA A 13 6.29 21.86 -4.41
CA ALA A 13 5.14 21.34 -5.12
C ALA A 13 4.31 22.47 -5.75
N ASP A 14 4.06 23.54 -5.02
CA ASP A 14 3.33 24.72 -5.48
C ASP A 14 4.09 25.43 -6.63
N GLU A 15 5.42 25.42 -6.60
CA GLU A 15 6.27 26.10 -7.57
C GLU A 15 6.55 25.29 -8.86
N GLN A 16 5.97 24.08 -9.00
CA GLN A 16 6.27 23.15 -10.10
C GLN A 16 6.17 23.81 -11.50
N LEU A 17 5.09 24.54 -11.80
CA LEU A 17 4.89 25.18 -13.11
C LEU A 17 5.84 26.37 -13.33
N ASN A 18 6.15 27.12 -12.27
CA ASN A 18 7.08 28.24 -12.33
C ASN A 18 8.50 27.73 -12.59
N GLN A 19 8.90 26.64 -11.94
CA GLN A 19 10.17 25.99 -12.18
C GLN A 19 10.25 25.39 -13.58
N PHE A 20 9.18 24.73 -14.05
CA PHE A 20 9.11 24.24 -15.43
C PHE A 20 9.34 25.39 -16.42
N LYS A 21 8.59 26.49 -16.29
CA LYS A 21 8.74 27.69 -17.11
C LYS A 21 10.15 28.27 -17.07
N ALA A 22 10.76 28.35 -15.89
CA ALA A 22 12.12 28.87 -15.74
C ALA A 22 13.20 27.98 -16.38
N ARG A 23 12.97 26.67 -16.45
CA ARG A 23 13.88 25.70 -17.10
C ARG A 23 13.76 25.70 -18.63
N GLN A 24 12.62 26.13 -19.18
CA GLN A 24 12.45 26.23 -20.63
C GLN A 24 13.32 27.37 -21.19
N ARG A 25 14.39 27.00 -21.91
CA ARG A 25 15.27 27.92 -22.62
C ARG A 25 15.13 27.65 -24.13
N GLY A 26 14.32 28.45 -24.81
CA GLY A 26 14.10 28.26 -26.25
C GLY A 26 12.82 28.92 -26.75
N ARG A 27 12.57 28.78 -28.06
CA ARG A 27 11.30 29.18 -28.68
C ARG A 27 10.20 28.24 -28.21
N VAL A 28 9.04 28.78 -27.84
CA VAL A 28 7.84 27.99 -27.55
C VAL A 28 7.52 27.14 -28.77
N GLU A 29 7.35 25.83 -28.57
CA GLU A 29 7.05 24.89 -29.63
C GLU A 29 5.68 25.18 -30.26
N THR A 30 5.54 24.89 -31.55
CA THR A 30 4.25 25.03 -32.24
C THR A 30 3.31 23.94 -31.75
N LEU A 31 2.11 24.32 -31.31
CA LEU A 31 1.07 23.37 -30.92
C LEU A 31 0.62 22.55 -32.13
N THR A 32 0.48 21.23 -31.96
CA THR A 32 0.02 20.32 -33.01
C THR A 32 -1.12 19.44 -32.52
N THR A 33 -1.88 18.84 -33.46
CA THR A 33 -2.77 17.71 -33.16
C THR A 33 -1.97 16.46 -32.76
N GLY A 34 -2.66 15.40 -32.32
CA GLY A 34 -2.02 14.11 -32.02
C GLY A 34 -1.29 13.50 -33.23
N GLY A 35 -1.72 13.83 -34.45
CA GLY A 35 -1.07 13.43 -35.70
C GLY A 35 0.13 14.32 -36.12
N GLY A 36 0.45 15.36 -35.35
CA GLY A 36 1.56 16.28 -35.65
C GLY A 36 1.23 17.45 -36.59
N THR A 37 -0.05 17.67 -36.92
CA THR A 37 -0.47 18.80 -37.76
C THR A 37 -0.45 20.11 -36.96
N PRO A 38 0.22 21.18 -37.42
CA PRO A 38 0.23 22.47 -36.73
C PRO A 38 -1.17 23.07 -36.55
N ILE A 39 -1.45 23.62 -35.38
CA ILE A 39 -2.72 24.25 -35.03
C ILE A 39 -2.58 25.78 -35.07
N ALA A 40 -3.46 26.44 -35.82
CA ALA A 40 -3.49 27.90 -35.93
C ALA A 40 -4.27 28.57 -34.79
N ASP A 41 -5.42 28.01 -34.40
CA ASP A 41 -6.27 28.49 -33.32
C ASP A 41 -6.82 27.29 -32.52
N LYS A 42 -6.64 27.32 -31.20
CA LYS A 42 -7.13 26.30 -30.25
C LYS A 42 -8.22 26.83 -29.32
N LEU A 43 -8.51 28.13 -29.38
CA LEU A 43 -9.41 28.82 -28.44
C LEU A 43 -10.82 29.00 -28.99
N ASN A 44 -11.03 28.75 -30.30
CA ASN A 44 -12.32 28.88 -30.96
C ASN A 44 -12.65 27.64 -31.80
N SER A 45 -13.89 27.17 -31.72
CA SER A 45 -14.39 26.09 -32.58
C SER A 45 -14.78 26.61 -33.96
N LEU A 46 -14.71 25.74 -34.97
CA LEU A 46 -15.08 26.04 -36.35
C LEU A 46 -16.60 25.97 -36.55
N THR A 47 -17.24 27.09 -36.88
CA THR A 47 -18.70 27.23 -37.01
C THR A 47 -19.14 27.81 -38.35
N ILE A 48 -20.42 27.63 -38.72
CA ILE A 48 -21.04 28.34 -39.86
C ILE A 48 -21.36 29.79 -39.47
N GLY A 49 -20.36 30.66 -39.56
CA GLY A 49 -20.47 32.06 -39.13
C GLY A 49 -20.48 32.21 -37.59
N PRO A 50 -20.48 33.45 -37.07
CA PRO A 50 -20.21 33.71 -35.64
C PRO A 50 -21.22 33.14 -34.64
N ARG A 51 -22.42 32.75 -35.10
CA ARG A 51 -23.52 32.22 -34.25
C ARG A 51 -24.15 30.95 -34.84
N GLY A 52 -23.52 30.35 -35.85
CA GLY A 52 -24.01 29.11 -36.43
C GLY A 52 -23.56 27.86 -35.68
N PRO A 53 -24.00 26.67 -36.13
CA PRO A 53 -23.58 25.41 -35.52
C PRO A 53 -22.09 25.12 -35.77
N ILE A 54 -21.52 24.29 -34.89
CA ILE A 54 -20.17 23.70 -35.06
C ILE A 54 -20.16 22.74 -36.25
N LEU A 55 -19.01 22.63 -36.91
CA LEU A 55 -18.82 21.75 -38.06
C LEU A 55 -18.06 20.48 -37.66
N LEU A 56 -18.50 19.33 -38.19
CA LEU A 56 -17.80 18.05 -38.03
C LEU A 56 -16.38 18.06 -38.66
N GLN A 57 -16.11 19.03 -39.54
CA GLN A 57 -14.78 19.22 -40.14
C GLN A 57 -13.79 19.89 -39.18
N ASP A 58 -14.20 20.28 -37.97
CA ASP A 58 -13.29 20.73 -36.91
C ASP A 58 -12.49 19.56 -36.33
N THR A 59 -11.50 19.10 -37.10
CA THR A 59 -10.67 17.96 -36.72
C THR A 59 -9.79 18.26 -35.51
N VAL A 60 -9.48 19.53 -35.23
CA VAL A 60 -8.71 19.95 -34.05
C VAL A 60 -9.54 19.79 -32.77
N TYR A 61 -10.82 20.18 -32.81
CA TYR A 61 -11.75 19.95 -31.70
C TYR A 61 -11.98 18.45 -31.47
N ILE A 62 -12.26 17.69 -32.53
CA ILE A 62 -12.55 16.25 -32.43
C ILE A 62 -11.35 15.46 -31.88
N ASP A 63 -10.13 15.76 -32.36
CA ASP A 63 -8.90 15.13 -31.89
C ASP A 63 -8.72 15.32 -30.38
N GLU A 64 -8.79 16.57 -29.89
CA GLU A 64 -8.61 16.88 -28.47
C GLU A 64 -9.71 16.27 -27.60
N ILE A 65 -10.99 16.49 -27.93
CA ILE A 65 -12.09 16.02 -27.07
C ILE A 65 -12.13 14.50 -27.02
N SER A 66 -11.81 13.82 -28.12
CA SER A 66 -11.77 12.36 -28.15
C SER A 66 -10.68 11.76 -27.26
N HIS A 67 -9.55 12.44 -27.11
CA HIS A 67 -8.49 12.05 -26.19
C HIS A 67 -8.86 12.40 -24.74
N PHE A 68 -9.40 13.60 -24.51
CA PHE A 68 -9.89 14.04 -23.19
C PHE A 68 -10.91 13.05 -22.61
N ASP A 69 -11.87 12.62 -23.42
CA ASP A 69 -12.90 11.64 -23.05
C ASP A 69 -12.33 10.25 -22.69
N ARG A 70 -11.04 9.99 -22.97
CA ARG A 70 -10.33 8.72 -22.76
C ARG A 70 -9.15 8.82 -21.79
N GLU A 71 -9.02 9.93 -21.06
CA GLU A 71 -7.91 10.11 -20.10
C GLU A 71 -7.95 9.13 -18.92
N ARG A 72 -9.15 8.73 -18.50
CA ARG A 72 -9.32 7.89 -17.30
C ARG A 72 -9.14 6.43 -17.66
N ILE A 73 -8.27 5.75 -16.90
CA ILE A 73 -8.18 4.30 -16.84
C ILE A 73 -8.79 3.82 -15.52
N PRO A 74 -9.16 2.52 -15.39
CA PRO A 74 -9.60 2.00 -14.11
C PRO A 74 -8.53 2.26 -13.04
N GLU A 75 -8.94 2.70 -11.85
CA GLU A 75 -8.03 2.77 -10.71
C GLU A 75 -7.69 1.37 -10.20
N ARG A 76 -6.76 1.27 -9.25
CA ARG A 76 -6.48 -0.02 -8.60
C ARG A 76 -7.66 -0.37 -7.69
N VAL A 77 -8.17 -1.60 -7.80
CA VAL A 77 -9.29 -2.10 -6.97
C VAL A 77 -9.02 -2.03 -5.45
N VAL A 78 -7.74 -2.08 -5.07
CA VAL A 78 -7.24 -1.75 -3.73
C VAL A 78 -6.00 -0.89 -3.92
N HIS A 79 -5.74 -0.01 -2.97
CA HIS A 79 -4.61 0.92 -3.04
C HIS A 79 -4.69 1.96 -4.18
N ALA A 80 -5.89 2.47 -4.49
CA ALA A 80 -6.11 3.47 -5.53
C ALA A 80 -5.34 4.78 -5.25
N LYS A 81 -5.52 5.38 -4.08
CA LYS A 81 -4.79 6.58 -3.65
C LYS A 81 -3.34 6.27 -3.26
N GLY A 82 -2.38 7.05 -3.77
CA GLY A 82 -0.98 6.87 -3.39
C GLY A 82 -0.01 7.90 -3.95
N ALA A 83 1.25 7.78 -3.55
CA ALA A 83 2.36 8.63 -3.98
C ALA A 83 3.52 7.77 -4.46
N GLY A 84 4.32 8.26 -5.40
CA GLY A 84 5.42 7.49 -5.96
C GLY A 84 6.70 8.29 -6.10
N ALA A 85 7.83 7.60 -6.00
CA ALA A 85 9.16 8.18 -6.14
C ALA A 85 10.15 7.12 -6.63
N PHE A 86 11.32 7.58 -7.05
CA PHE A 86 12.39 6.74 -7.56
C PHE A 86 13.69 6.99 -6.81
N GLY A 87 14.60 6.03 -6.92
CA GLY A 87 15.96 6.20 -6.42
C GLY A 87 16.77 4.93 -6.62
N PHE A 88 17.48 4.51 -5.57
CA PHE A 88 18.31 3.31 -5.63
C PHE A 88 18.26 2.51 -4.33
N PHE A 89 18.59 1.23 -4.47
CA PHE A 89 18.94 0.34 -3.37
C PHE A 89 20.44 0.06 -3.44
N GLU A 90 21.14 0.18 -2.31
CA GLU A 90 22.57 -0.05 -2.16
C GLU A 90 22.82 -1.18 -1.17
N VAL A 91 23.59 -2.20 -1.56
CA VAL A 91 23.95 -3.30 -0.66
C VAL A 91 25.00 -2.80 0.34
N THR A 92 24.79 -3.03 1.64
CA THR A 92 25.72 -2.65 2.71
C THR A 92 26.39 -3.86 3.36
N ASN A 93 25.73 -5.02 3.33
CA ASN A 93 26.19 -6.24 3.98
C ASN A 93 26.12 -7.45 3.03
N ASP A 94 27.09 -8.35 3.17
CA ASP A 94 27.12 -9.59 2.40
C ASP A 94 26.13 -10.61 2.97
N ILE A 95 25.13 -10.96 2.15
CA ILE A 95 24.16 -12.03 2.43
C ILE A 95 24.24 -13.18 1.42
N SER A 96 25.35 -13.31 0.72
CA SER A 96 25.56 -14.32 -0.33
C SER A 96 25.54 -15.76 0.18
N GLN A 97 25.72 -15.99 1.49
CA GLN A 97 25.45 -17.30 2.10
C GLN A 97 23.97 -17.69 1.98
N TYR A 98 23.08 -16.70 2.01
CA TYR A 98 21.66 -16.91 1.91
C TYR A 98 21.23 -16.89 0.46
N THR A 99 21.66 -15.90 -0.35
CA THR A 99 21.13 -15.61 -1.68
C THR A 99 22.13 -15.57 -2.84
N ARG A 100 21.72 -16.05 -4.03
CA ARG A 100 22.45 -15.86 -5.29
C ARG A 100 21.92 -14.72 -6.15
N ALA A 101 20.87 -14.03 -5.69
CA ALA A 101 20.21 -13.00 -6.48
C ALA A 101 21.17 -11.85 -6.74
N LYS A 102 21.32 -11.48 -8.01
CA LYS A 102 22.30 -10.45 -8.40
C LYS A 102 22.04 -9.09 -7.78
N VAL A 103 20.83 -8.79 -7.30
CA VAL A 103 20.55 -7.54 -6.60
C VAL A 103 21.32 -7.40 -5.27
N PHE A 104 21.79 -8.51 -4.67
CA PHE A 104 22.48 -8.54 -3.36
C PHE A 104 23.93 -9.04 -3.42
N ASN A 105 24.49 -9.24 -4.61
CA ASN A 105 25.71 -10.04 -4.77
C ASN A 105 27.03 -9.31 -4.48
N GLU A 106 27.02 -7.99 -4.28
CA GLU A 106 28.22 -7.18 -4.08
C GLU A 106 27.91 -5.98 -3.19
N ILE A 107 28.68 -5.79 -2.12
CA ILE A 107 28.58 -4.62 -1.24
C ILE A 107 28.92 -3.36 -2.03
N GLY A 108 28.13 -2.30 -1.86
CA GLY A 108 28.22 -1.05 -2.62
C GLY A 108 27.50 -1.08 -3.97
N LYS A 109 26.98 -2.24 -4.42
CA LYS A 109 26.20 -2.31 -5.65
C LYS A 109 24.92 -1.51 -5.51
N ARG A 110 24.69 -0.61 -6.48
CA ARG A 110 23.46 0.19 -6.59
C ARG A 110 22.53 -0.36 -7.67
N THR A 111 21.29 -0.62 -7.27
CA THR A 111 20.21 -1.07 -8.15
C THR A 111 19.14 0.01 -8.21
N PRO A 112 18.76 0.51 -9.40
CA PRO A 112 17.66 1.48 -9.50
C PRO A 112 16.34 0.89 -8.99
N ILE A 113 15.54 1.71 -8.34
CA ILE A 113 14.23 1.32 -7.81
C ILE A 113 13.14 2.32 -8.16
N ALA A 114 11.90 1.82 -8.19
CA ALA A 114 10.69 2.62 -8.14
C ALA A 114 9.87 2.21 -6.92
N VAL A 115 9.30 3.18 -6.22
CA VAL A 115 8.51 2.98 -5.02
C VAL A 115 7.15 3.63 -5.17
N ARG A 116 6.11 2.96 -4.66
CA ARG A 116 4.78 3.54 -4.49
C ARG A 116 4.28 3.29 -3.07
N PHE A 117 3.95 4.37 -2.39
CA PHE A 117 3.19 4.37 -1.15
C PHE A 117 1.71 4.50 -1.46
N SER A 118 0.84 3.93 -0.61
CA SER A 118 -0.59 4.03 -0.86
C SER A 118 -1.46 3.82 0.37
N PHE A 119 -2.65 4.41 0.32
CA PHE A 119 -3.81 4.01 1.12
C PHE A 119 -4.30 2.60 0.68
N VAL A 120 -5.29 1.97 1.32
CA VAL A 120 -5.80 0.64 0.86
C VAL A 120 -7.24 0.75 0.35
N SER A 121 -8.14 1.22 1.20
CA SER A 121 -9.59 1.03 1.07
C SER A 121 -10.30 2.09 0.21
N GLY A 122 -9.76 3.31 0.18
CA GLY A 122 -10.35 4.46 -0.49
C GLY A 122 -9.91 4.59 -1.95
N GLU A 123 -10.79 5.22 -2.72
CA GLU A 123 -10.64 5.51 -4.14
C GLU A 123 -9.60 6.62 -4.39
N SER A 124 -9.32 6.94 -5.64
CA SER A 124 -8.27 7.91 -6.03
C SER A 124 -8.41 9.31 -5.42
N GLY A 125 -9.63 9.72 -5.04
CA GLY A 125 -9.91 11.03 -4.42
C GLY A 125 -9.94 11.02 -2.89
N SER A 126 -9.68 9.88 -2.25
CA SER A 126 -9.69 9.75 -0.79
C SER A 126 -8.51 10.49 -0.11
N ALA A 127 -8.61 10.72 1.19
CA ALA A 127 -7.62 11.47 1.96
C ALA A 127 -6.48 10.59 2.51
N ASP A 128 -5.24 11.02 2.27
CA ASP A 128 -4.00 10.32 2.64
C ASP A 128 -3.86 10.07 4.15
N SER A 129 -4.42 10.93 5.00
CA SER A 129 -4.26 10.90 6.46
C SER A 129 -5.20 9.93 7.18
N SER A 130 -6.13 9.28 6.47
CA SER A 130 -7.15 8.40 7.07
C SER A 130 -6.57 7.12 7.69
N ARG A 131 -7.23 6.57 8.72
CA ARG A 131 -6.78 5.32 9.39
C ARG A 131 -6.97 4.12 8.48
N ASP A 132 -5.86 3.53 8.04
CA ASP A 132 -5.83 2.35 7.15
C ASP A 132 -4.40 1.79 7.12
N PRO A 133 -4.14 0.55 6.70
CA PRO A 133 -2.78 0.14 6.38
C PRO A 133 -2.20 1.01 5.25
N ARG A 134 -0.88 1.03 5.13
CA ARG A 134 -0.18 1.70 4.04
C ARG A 134 0.53 0.68 3.17
N GLY A 135 0.28 0.75 1.87
CA GLY A 135 1.08 0.02 0.88
C GLY A 135 2.45 0.66 0.76
N PHE A 136 3.49 -0.16 0.66
CA PHE A 136 4.86 0.26 0.37
C PHE A 136 5.45 -0.71 -0.66
N ALA A 137 5.13 -0.48 -1.92
CA ALA A 137 5.55 -1.35 -3.01
C ALA A 137 6.88 -0.89 -3.58
N ILE A 138 7.84 -1.81 -3.75
CA ILE A 138 9.17 -1.52 -4.28
C ILE A 138 9.40 -2.40 -5.52
N LYS A 139 9.92 -1.80 -6.58
CA LYS A 139 10.33 -2.47 -7.82
C LYS A 139 11.82 -2.27 -8.00
N PHE A 140 12.59 -3.36 -8.05
CA PHE A 140 14.01 -3.34 -8.34
C PHE A 140 14.24 -3.62 -9.82
N TYR A 141 14.94 -2.72 -10.52
CA TYR A 141 15.37 -2.95 -11.89
C TYR A 141 16.75 -3.61 -11.84
N THR A 142 16.79 -4.94 -11.93
CA THR A 142 18.01 -5.75 -11.82
C THR A 142 18.53 -6.17 -13.20
N GLU A 143 19.75 -6.70 -13.26
CA GLU A 143 20.32 -7.26 -14.50
C GLU A 143 19.68 -8.61 -14.90
N GLU A 144 18.83 -9.18 -14.05
CA GLU A 144 18.13 -10.46 -14.29
C GLU A 144 16.62 -10.26 -14.49
N GLY A 145 16.16 -9.02 -14.63
CA GLY A 145 14.76 -8.66 -14.73
C GLY A 145 14.30 -7.76 -13.60
N ILE A 146 12.98 -7.68 -13.43
CA ILE A 146 12.37 -7.04 -12.26
C ILE A 146 12.24 -8.11 -11.18
N GLY A 147 12.78 -7.86 -9.99
CA GLY A 147 12.88 -8.88 -8.93
C GLY A 147 12.58 -8.39 -7.52
N ILE A 148 12.13 -9.28 -6.64
CA ILE A 148 11.87 -9.05 -5.20
C ILE A 148 12.25 -10.30 -4.35
N CYS A 149 13.48 -10.37 -3.76
CA CYS A 149 14.14 -11.31 -2.74
C CYS A 149 13.95 -12.88 -2.64
N HIS A 150 15.01 -13.72 -2.82
CA HIS A 150 15.31 -15.09 -2.23
C HIS A 150 16.79 -15.49 -2.51
N ARG A 151 17.14 -16.71 -2.05
CA ARG A 151 18.30 -17.60 -1.79
C ARG A 151 19.27 -18.19 -2.86
N LYS A 152 20.35 -18.88 -2.41
CA LYS A 152 21.44 -19.64 -3.10
C LYS A 152 21.34 -21.15 -2.81
N ASN A 153 21.73 -21.98 -3.79
CA ASN A 153 21.87 -23.43 -3.69
C ASN A 153 22.97 -23.84 -2.67
N GLY A 154 22.67 -24.74 -1.73
CA GLY A 154 23.70 -25.51 -0.98
C GLY A 154 23.64 -25.52 0.56
N GLN A 155 22.71 -24.82 1.21
CA GLN A 155 22.57 -24.87 2.69
C GLN A 155 21.10 -25.10 3.06
N ASN A 156 20.78 -25.95 4.04
CA ASN A 156 19.41 -26.28 4.53
C ASN A 156 18.66 -25.10 5.21
N ILE A 157 18.80 -23.88 4.70
CA ILE A 157 18.31 -22.64 5.30
C ILE A 157 17.11 -22.11 4.50
N LEU A 158 15.97 -21.89 5.15
CA LEU A 158 14.79 -21.26 4.59
C LEU A 158 14.89 -19.74 4.78
N THR A 159 15.54 -19.03 3.86
CA THR A 159 15.46 -17.56 3.86
C THR A 159 14.04 -17.16 3.44
N LEU A 160 13.13 -17.18 4.40
CA LEU A 160 11.85 -16.53 4.26
C LEU A 160 12.12 -15.05 4.52
N CYS A 161 12.36 -14.31 3.45
CA CYS A 161 12.20 -12.88 3.49
C CYS A 161 10.71 -12.62 3.71
N GLN A 162 10.27 -12.72 4.96
CA GLN A 162 8.90 -12.52 5.36
C GLN A 162 8.58 -11.03 5.19
N MET A 163 8.34 -10.56 3.97
CA MET A 163 7.83 -9.21 3.70
C MET A 163 6.36 -9.14 4.12
N ARG A 164 6.07 -9.43 5.40
CA ARG A 164 4.69 -9.52 5.92
C ARG A 164 4.29 -8.37 6.82
N LYS A 165 5.24 -7.56 7.33
CA LYS A 165 4.98 -6.25 7.94
C LYS A 165 6.13 -5.29 7.66
N PHE A 166 5.84 -4.18 6.99
CA PHE A 166 6.82 -3.25 6.43
C PHE A 166 7.76 -2.62 7.46
N ASP A 167 7.29 -2.37 8.69
CA ASP A 167 8.09 -1.72 9.74
C ASP A 167 9.33 -2.52 10.19
N HIS A 168 9.41 -3.82 9.93
CA HIS A 168 10.47 -4.66 10.49
C HIS A 168 11.64 -4.85 9.51
N ASN A 169 11.33 -5.06 8.22
CA ASN A 169 12.35 -5.32 7.20
C ASN A 169 12.83 -4.06 6.51
N PHE A 170 12.03 -3.00 6.43
CA PHE A 170 12.46 -1.70 5.92
C PHE A 170 12.24 -0.67 7.02
N GLN A 171 13.27 -0.45 7.84
CA GLN A 171 13.19 0.50 8.95
C GLN A 171 13.47 1.91 8.44
N SER A 172 12.57 2.84 8.76
CA SER A 172 12.70 4.25 8.37
C SER A 172 13.87 4.90 9.11
N ASP A 173 14.83 5.44 8.36
CA ASP A 173 15.97 6.18 8.95
C ASP A 173 15.53 7.55 9.52
N GLN A 174 14.32 8.01 9.18
CA GLN A 174 13.69 9.23 9.69
C GLN A 174 13.01 9.03 11.06
N GLY A 175 12.93 7.78 11.53
CA GLY A 175 12.15 7.38 12.70
C GLY A 175 10.66 7.20 12.41
N ILE A 176 9.96 6.55 13.35
CA ILE A 176 8.51 6.35 13.29
C ILE A 176 7.80 7.57 13.88
N LYS A 177 6.87 8.14 13.11
CA LYS A 177 6.00 9.24 13.54
C LYS A 177 4.58 8.95 13.09
N ASN A 178 3.60 9.27 13.94
CA ASN A 178 2.18 9.04 13.68
C ASN A 178 1.40 10.32 13.92
N LEU A 179 0.30 10.49 13.16
CA LEU A 179 -0.67 11.55 13.40
C LEU A 179 -1.63 11.11 14.50
N SER A 180 -2.01 12.04 15.39
CA SER A 180 -3.14 11.85 16.29
C SER A 180 -4.44 11.77 15.50
N PRO A 181 -5.51 11.11 16.01
CA PRO A 181 -6.80 11.06 15.34
C PRO A 181 -7.36 12.45 14.95
N GLU A 182 -7.14 13.46 15.79
CA GLU A 182 -7.61 14.83 15.58
C GLU A 182 -6.89 15.49 14.39
N ALA A 183 -5.55 15.51 14.42
CA ALA A 183 -4.71 15.99 13.31
C ALA A 183 -4.97 15.23 12.00
N SER A 184 -5.18 13.91 12.08
CA SER A 184 -5.53 13.08 10.93
C SER A 184 -6.84 13.55 10.27
N ARG A 185 -7.87 13.83 11.08
CA ARG A 185 -9.18 14.35 10.60
C ARG A 185 -9.06 15.75 10.03
N GLU A 186 -8.28 16.62 10.66
CA GLU A 186 -8.03 17.98 10.18
C GLU A 186 -7.32 17.96 8.81
N LEU A 187 -6.25 17.18 8.68
CA LEU A 187 -5.53 17.01 7.42
C LEU A 187 -6.40 16.39 6.34
N ALA A 188 -7.30 15.46 6.70
CA ALA A 188 -8.19 14.86 5.71
C ALA A 188 -9.11 15.89 5.03
N GLY A 189 -9.47 16.98 5.72
CA GLY A 189 -10.26 18.06 5.17
C GLY A 189 -9.46 19.22 4.57
N THR A 190 -8.25 19.47 5.07
CA THR A 190 -7.43 20.64 4.68
C THR A 190 -6.39 20.32 3.61
N ASP A 191 -5.82 19.11 3.62
CA ASP A 191 -4.84 18.63 2.65
C ASP A 191 -5.01 17.10 2.43
N PRO A 192 -5.99 16.69 1.60
CA PRO A 192 -6.23 15.27 1.31
C PRO A 192 -5.07 14.58 0.56
N ASP A 193 -4.09 15.35 0.08
CA ASP A 193 -2.88 14.90 -0.61
C ASP A 193 -1.62 15.08 0.25
N TYR A 194 -1.77 15.24 1.58
CA TYR A 194 -0.70 15.54 2.52
C TYR A 194 0.56 14.67 2.34
N ALA A 195 0.41 13.34 2.26
CA ALA A 195 1.55 12.44 2.14
C ALA A 195 2.21 12.52 0.75
N THR A 196 1.41 12.80 -0.28
CA THR A 196 1.91 13.02 -1.65
C THR A 196 2.72 14.31 -1.73
N ARG A 197 2.22 15.41 -1.16
CA ARG A 197 2.90 16.70 -1.05
C ARG A 197 4.19 16.59 -0.23
N ASP A 198 4.13 15.94 0.94
CA ASP A 198 5.27 15.72 1.84
C ASP A 198 6.43 15.00 1.14
N LEU A 199 6.15 13.86 0.49
CA LEU A 199 7.16 13.10 -0.25
C LEU A 199 7.77 13.91 -1.41
N TYR A 200 6.93 14.63 -2.16
CA TYR A 200 7.40 15.46 -3.26
C TYR A 200 8.36 16.55 -2.75
N ASN A 201 7.94 17.29 -1.72
CA ASN A 201 8.70 18.39 -1.16
C ASN A 201 10.02 17.92 -0.53
N ALA A 202 10.00 16.82 0.22
CA ALA A 202 11.21 16.25 0.81
C ALA A 202 12.28 15.96 -0.27
N ILE A 203 11.89 15.28 -1.35
CA ILE A 203 12.80 14.97 -2.45
C ILE A 203 13.23 16.23 -3.21
N ALA A 204 12.33 17.18 -3.45
CA ALA A 204 12.65 18.43 -4.15
C ALA A 204 13.65 19.29 -3.36
N ASN A 205 13.55 19.29 -2.03
CA ASN A 205 14.46 20.01 -1.13
C ASN A 205 15.81 19.30 -0.88
N GLY A 206 15.97 18.07 -1.38
CA GLY A 206 17.18 17.27 -1.15
C GLY A 206 17.18 16.47 0.16
N ASP A 207 16.07 16.51 0.91
CA ASP A 207 15.85 15.72 2.13
C ASP A 207 15.40 14.30 1.76
N TYR A 208 16.29 13.55 1.12
CA TYR A 208 15.98 12.23 0.54
C TYR A 208 15.61 11.20 1.62
N PRO A 209 14.35 10.72 1.66
CA PRO A 209 13.97 9.72 2.64
C PRO A 209 14.64 8.38 2.33
N SER A 210 15.02 7.68 3.38
CA SER A 210 15.75 6.42 3.28
C SER A 210 15.31 5.40 4.33
N TRP A 211 15.56 4.13 4.00
CA TRP A 211 15.23 2.98 4.83
C TRP A 211 16.38 1.99 4.85
N THR A 212 16.70 1.48 6.03
CA THR A 212 17.62 0.35 6.18
C THR A 212 16.87 -0.97 6.00
N PHE A 213 17.35 -1.81 5.08
CA PHE A 213 16.75 -3.08 4.70
C PHE A 213 17.38 -4.24 5.49
N TYR A 214 16.51 -5.06 6.09
CA TYR A 214 16.84 -6.21 6.89
C TYR A 214 16.08 -7.45 6.41
N ILE A 215 16.63 -8.63 6.75
CA ILE A 215 15.96 -9.92 6.61
C ILE A 215 15.98 -10.68 7.94
N GLN A 216 15.01 -11.56 8.14
CA GLN A 216 15.08 -12.65 9.12
C GLN A 216 15.32 -13.96 8.38
N VAL A 217 16.01 -14.89 9.02
CA VAL A 217 16.36 -16.19 8.43
C VAL A 217 15.92 -17.30 9.38
N MET A 218 15.17 -18.27 8.85
CA MET A 218 14.75 -19.48 9.55
C MET A 218 15.31 -20.68 8.78
N THR A 219 15.64 -21.80 9.41
CA THR A 219 16.02 -23.03 8.67
C THR A 219 14.79 -23.86 8.35
N PHE A 220 14.89 -24.80 7.40
CA PHE A 220 13.80 -25.74 7.15
C PHE A 220 13.49 -26.60 8.39
N GLU A 221 14.52 -26.95 9.16
CA GLU A 221 14.38 -27.69 10.41
C GLU A 221 13.62 -26.86 11.46
N GLN A 222 14.01 -25.59 11.64
CA GLN A 222 13.29 -24.66 12.52
C GLN A 222 11.83 -24.49 12.10
N ALA A 223 11.57 -24.35 10.80
CA ALA A 223 10.21 -24.19 10.26
C ALA A 223 9.30 -25.40 10.55
N ARG A 224 9.85 -26.63 10.59
CA ARG A 224 9.08 -27.84 10.91
C ARG A 224 8.69 -27.94 12.38
N THR A 225 9.49 -27.37 13.27
CA THR A 225 9.30 -27.47 14.72
C THR A 225 8.80 -26.18 15.34
N TRP A 226 8.64 -25.10 14.56
CA TRP A 226 8.20 -23.82 15.09
C TRP A 226 6.75 -23.92 15.58
N ARG A 227 6.47 -23.25 16.71
CA ARG A 227 5.21 -23.40 17.46
C ARG A 227 3.94 -22.99 16.69
N PHE A 228 4.09 -22.14 15.67
CA PHE A 228 3.01 -21.75 14.77
C PHE A 228 3.38 -22.14 13.35
N ASN A 229 2.41 -22.09 12.44
CA ASN A 229 2.69 -22.20 11.02
C ASN A 229 3.61 -21.02 10.58
N PRO A 230 4.86 -21.29 10.16
CA PRO A 230 5.78 -20.22 9.77
C PRO A 230 5.34 -19.53 8.47
N PHE A 231 4.36 -20.08 7.75
CA PHE A 231 3.78 -19.55 6.52
C PHE A 231 2.41 -18.89 6.72
N ASP A 232 1.92 -18.76 7.95
CA ASP A 232 0.73 -17.96 8.25
C ASP A 232 1.05 -16.47 8.29
N VAL A 233 0.35 -15.67 7.47
CA VAL A 233 0.54 -14.21 7.37
C VAL A 233 0.17 -13.46 8.65
N THR A 234 -0.65 -14.06 9.52
CA THR A 234 -1.04 -13.45 10.79
C THR A 234 0.04 -13.58 11.87
N LYS A 235 1.08 -14.39 11.65
CA LYS A 235 2.16 -14.63 12.60
C LYS A 235 3.42 -13.84 12.27
N VAL A 236 4.03 -13.24 13.30
CA VAL A 236 5.36 -12.64 13.25
C VAL A 236 6.40 -13.56 13.86
N TRP A 237 7.62 -13.52 13.33
CA TRP A 237 8.78 -14.19 13.90
C TRP A 237 9.43 -13.26 14.92
N PRO A 238 9.44 -13.61 16.23
CA PRO A 238 10.00 -12.72 17.24
C PRO A 238 11.48 -12.43 16.97
N GLN A 239 11.87 -11.17 17.01
CA GLN A 239 13.25 -10.75 16.76
C GLN A 239 14.25 -11.34 17.77
N LYS A 240 13.78 -11.71 18.97
CA LYS A 240 14.59 -12.44 19.96
C LYS A 240 14.98 -13.86 19.50
N GLU A 241 14.11 -14.50 18.72
CA GLU A 241 14.34 -15.85 18.17
C GLU A 241 15.01 -15.80 16.80
N PHE A 242 14.62 -14.83 15.98
CA PHE A 242 15.11 -14.62 14.62
C PHE A 242 15.57 -13.16 14.47
N PRO A 243 16.83 -12.82 14.82
CA PRO A 243 17.33 -11.46 14.75
C PRO A 243 17.29 -10.88 13.33
N LEU A 244 17.18 -9.55 13.25
CA LEU A 244 17.29 -8.82 11.98
C LEU A 244 18.75 -8.84 11.49
N ILE A 245 18.93 -9.19 10.23
CA ILE A 245 20.21 -9.19 9.52
C ILE A 245 20.16 -8.07 8.50
N GLU A 246 21.03 -7.08 8.65
CA GLU A 246 21.12 -5.95 7.72
C GLU A 246 21.59 -6.43 6.34
N VAL A 247 21.05 -5.83 5.29
CA VAL A 247 21.35 -6.16 3.89
C VAL A 247 21.80 -4.94 3.11
N GLY A 248 21.10 -3.81 3.25
CA GLY A 248 21.32 -2.66 2.40
C GLY A 248 20.49 -1.44 2.79
N LYS A 249 20.59 -0.40 1.98
CA LYS A 249 19.89 0.87 2.17
C LYS A 249 19.10 1.25 0.93
N LEU A 250 17.85 1.65 1.15
CA LEU A 250 16.95 2.20 0.14
C LEU A 250 16.95 3.72 0.26
N VAL A 251 17.15 4.46 -0.83
CA VAL A 251 17.11 5.93 -0.86
C VAL A 251 16.22 6.40 -2.01
N LEU A 252 15.28 7.31 -1.71
CA LEU A 252 14.43 7.96 -2.72
C LEU A 252 14.93 9.38 -2.99
N ASN A 253 15.42 9.62 -4.21
CA ASN A 253 16.08 10.87 -4.56
C ASN A 253 15.57 11.49 -5.88
N ARG A 254 14.47 10.97 -6.43
CA ARG A 254 13.90 11.48 -7.67
C ARG A 254 12.38 11.42 -7.67
N ASN A 255 11.76 12.58 -7.83
CA ASN A 255 10.32 12.72 -8.07
C ASN A 255 9.94 12.23 -9.48
N PRO A 256 8.69 11.76 -9.68
CA PRO A 256 8.19 11.42 -11.00
C PRO A 256 8.13 12.67 -11.90
N LYS A 257 8.42 12.52 -13.19
CA LYS A 257 8.26 13.64 -14.15
C LYS A 257 6.81 13.87 -14.54
N ASN A 258 6.06 12.78 -14.68
CA ASN A 258 4.63 12.78 -14.92
C ASN A 258 3.98 11.72 -14.03
N TYR A 259 3.09 12.16 -13.12
CA TYR A 259 2.47 11.27 -12.15
C TYR A 259 1.68 10.13 -12.81
N PHE A 260 0.90 10.42 -13.85
CA PHE A 260 0.07 9.41 -14.50
C PHE A 260 0.92 8.32 -15.18
N ALA A 261 1.95 8.72 -15.94
CA ALA A 261 2.83 7.80 -16.67
C ALA A 261 3.73 6.96 -15.74
N GLU A 262 4.20 7.55 -14.64
CA GLU A 262 5.24 6.95 -13.80
C GLU A 262 4.72 6.40 -12.47
N VAL A 263 3.55 6.81 -11.99
CA VAL A 263 2.95 6.39 -10.71
C VAL A 263 1.59 5.74 -10.91
N GLU A 264 0.69 6.32 -11.71
CA GLU A 264 -0.62 5.70 -11.92
C GLU A 264 -0.47 4.40 -12.74
N GLN A 265 0.35 4.41 -13.78
CA GLN A 265 0.59 3.28 -14.66
C GLN A 265 1.65 2.28 -14.16
N ILE A 266 2.34 2.53 -13.03
CA ILE A 266 3.29 1.55 -12.51
C ILE A 266 2.57 0.30 -11.99
N ALA A 267 3.12 -0.87 -12.32
CA ALA A 267 2.58 -2.17 -12.04
C ALA A 267 3.57 -2.97 -11.19
N PHE A 268 3.20 -3.28 -9.95
CA PHE A 268 3.98 -4.14 -9.04
C PHE A 268 3.37 -5.53 -9.03
N THR A 269 4.18 -6.55 -9.27
CA THR A 269 3.71 -7.93 -9.40
C THR A 269 4.59 -8.83 -8.58
N VAL A 270 3.98 -9.57 -7.66
CA VAL A 270 4.72 -10.41 -6.70
C VAL A 270 5.36 -11.62 -7.39
N SER A 271 4.81 -12.07 -8.53
CA SER A 271 5.42 -13.12 -9.35
C SER A 271 6.62 -12.66 -10.19
N ASN A 272 6.99 -11.38 -10.17
CA ASN A 272 8.25 -10.90 -10.73
C ASN A 272 9.42 -11.25 -9.79
N LEU A 273 9.77 -12.53 -9.77
CA LEU A 273 10.88 -13.08 -9.02
C LEU A 273 12.07 -13.30 -9.98
N VAL A 274 13.28 -12.98 -9.56
CA VAL A 274 14.52 -13.20 -10.34
C VAL A 274 15.26 -14.45 -9.83
N PRO A 275 16.27 -14.98 -10.53
CA PRO A 275 17.00 -16.14 -10.03
C PRO A 275 17.57 -15.95 -8.63
N GLY A 276 17.48 -17.04 -7.88
CA GLY A 276 17.69 -16.99 -6.46
C GLY A 276 16.43 -16.57 -5.73
N ILE A 277 15.40 -15.97 -6.34
CA ILE A 277 14.19 -15.40 -5.72
C ILE A 277 12.94 -16.34 -5.83
N GLU A 278 12.25 -16.78 -4.76
CA GLU A 278 11.18 -17.80 -4.77
C GLU A 278 10.10 -17.56 -3.70
N ALA A 279 8.89 -18.07 -3.96
CA ALA A 279 7.73 -17.93 -3.08
C ALA A 279 7.64 -19.05 -2.03
N SER A 280 7.13 -18.72 -0.84
CA SER A 280 6.82 -19.70 0.21
C SER A 280 5.43 -20.32 0.03
N PRO A 281 5.11 -21.43 0.72
CA PRO A 281 3.77 -22.03 0.78
C PRO A 281 2.68 -21.20 1.49
N ASP A 282 2.90 -19.90 1.69
CA ASP A 282 1.89 -19.01 2.28
C ASP A 282 0.69 -18.90 1.33
N LYS A 283 -0.49 -19.33 1.77
CA LYS A 283 -1.73 -19.35 0.97
C LYS A 283 -2.06 -17.98 0.38
N MET A 284 -1.83 -16.89 1.13
CA MET A 284 -2.08 -15.52 0.66
C MET A 284 -1.06 -15.10 -0.39
N LEU A 285 0.22 -15.45 -0.20
CA LEU A 285 1.25 -15.20 -1.21
C LEU A 285 0.95 -15.94 -2.51
N GLN A 286 0.55 -17.21 -2.44
CA GLN A 286 0.21 -18.03 -3.61
C GLN A 286 -0.92 -17.40 -4.44
N GLY A 287 -1.99 -16.90 -3.80
CA GLY A 287 -3.04 -16.16 -4.50
C GLY A 287 -2.53 -14.87 -5.17
N ARG A 288 -1.61 -14.16 -4.51
CA ARG A 288 -1.02 -12.91 -5.02
C ARG A 288 -0.05 -13.10 -6.19
N LEU A 289 0.55 -14.29 -6.35
CA LEU A 289 1.37 -14.61 -7.53
C LEU A 289 0.55 -14.52 -8.82
N PHE A 290 -0.75 -14.83 -8.74
CA PHE A 290 -1.69 -14.72 -9.86
C PHE A 290 -2.32 -13.33 -9.95
N SER A 291 -2.94 -12.84 -8.87
CA SER A 291 -3.91 -11.75 -8.93
C SER A 291 -3.37 -10.41 -9.44
N TYR A 292 -2.11 -10.08 -9.15
CA TYR A 292 -1.53 -8.79 -9.55
C TYR A 292 -1.34 -8.67 -11.07
N ALA A 293 -0.78 -9.71 -11.70
CA ALA A 293 -0.60 -9.70 -13.15
C ALA A 293 -1.94 -9.73 -13.88
N ASP A 294 -2.92 -10.44 -13.31
CA ASP A 294 -4.28 -10.51 -13.83
C ASP A 294 -4.97 -9.13 -13.85
N THR A 295 -5.06 -8.47 -12.69
CA THR A 295 -5.69 -7.14 -12.60
C THR A 295 -4.97 -6.08 -13.44
N GLN A 296 -3.65 -6.18 -13.61
CA GLN A 296 -2.89 -5.24 -14.43
C GLN A 296 -3.18 -5.38 -15.93
N ARG A 297 -3.42 -6.61 -16.42
CA ARG A 297 -3.83 -6.83 -17.81
C ARG A 297 -5.19 -6.19 -18.10
N TYR A 298 -6.10 -6.21 -17.13
CA TYR A 298 -7.37 -5.48 -17.24
C TYR A 298 -7.17 -3.96 -17.15
N ARG A 299 -6.46 -3.49 -16.12
CA ARG A 299 -6.35 -2.05 -15.80
C ARG A 299 -5.53 -1.25 -16.81
N LEU A 300 -4.42 -1.83 -17.28
CA LEU A 300 -3.43 -1.16 -18.13
C LEU A 300 -3.36 -1.75 -19.54
N GLY A 301 -3.99 -2.89 -19.78
CA GLY A 301 -3.93 -3.62 -21.04
C GLY A 301 -2.92 -4.77 -21.07
N THR A 302 -3.07 -5.64 -22.07
CA THR A 302 -2.28 -6.87 -22.24
C THR A 302 -0.76 -6.62 -22.26
N ASN A 303 -0.33 -5.50 -22.84
CA ASN A 303 1.08 -5.14 -23.02
C ASN A 303 1.61 -4.16 -21.96
N TYR A 304 1.02 -4.08 -20.75
CA TYR A 304 1.42 -3.13 -19.71
C TYR A 304 2.92 -3.15 -19.32
N LEU A 305 3.60 -4.29 -19.51
CA LEU A 305 5.04 -4.44 -19.28
C LEU A 305 5.91 -3.66 -20.27
N GLN A 306 5.34 -3.24 -21.41
CA GLN A 306 6.04 -2.42 -22.41
C GLN A 306 6.01 -0.92 -22.05
N LEU A 307 5.16 -0.49 -21.12
CA LEU A 307 5.15 0.88 -20.63
C LEU A 307 6.50 1.22 -19.99
N PRO A 308 7.07 2.42 -20.20
CA PRO A 308 8.44 2.75 -19.79
C PRO A 308 8.76 2.44 -18.32
N VAL A 309 7.84 2.75 -17.41
CA VAL A 309 8.04 2.50 -15.97
C VAL A 309 7.97 1.00 -15.60
N ASN A 310 7.29 0.18 -16.40
CA ASN A 310 7.13 -1.24 -16.15
C ASN A 310 8.15 -2.11 -16.89
N CYS A 311 8.79 -1.56 -17.92
CA CYS A 311 9.80 -2.24 -18.70
C CYS A 311 11.02 -2.60 -17.83
N PRO A 312 11.51 -3.84 -17.87
CA PRO A 312 12.73 -4.25 -17.18
C PRO A 312 13.97 -3.72 -17.93
N TYR A 313 14.09 -2.41 -18.14
CA TYR A 313 15.01 -1.76 -19.09
C TYR A 313 16.50 -2.11 -18.95
N ARG A 314 16.94 -2.69 -17.82
CA ARG A 314 18.31 -3.18 -17.61
C ARG A 314 18.59 -4.55 -18.24
N VAL A 315 17.53 -5.24 -18.69
CA VAL A 315 17.60 -6.46 -19.46
C VAL A 315 16.68 -6.33 -20.67
N ARG A 316 17.04 -6.96 -21.79
CA ARG A 316 16.14 -7.03 -22.94
C ARG A 316 15.28 -8.30 -22.83
N PRO A 317 13.95 -8.22 -22.64
CA PRO A 317 13.09 -9.39 -22.71
C PRO A 317 13.26 -10.09 -24.06
N ARG A 318 13.45 -11.40 -24.02
CA ARG A 318 13.54 -12.27 -25.21
C ARG A 318 12.68 -13.51 -24.94
N ASN A 319 11.54 -13.58 -25.61
CA ASN A 319 10.54 -14.63 -25.38
C ASN A 319 9.70 -14.86 -26.66
N TYR A 320 8.74 -15.78 -26.56
CA TYR A 320 7.83 -16.16 -27.65
C TYR A 320 6.48 -15.42 -27.61
N GLN A 321 6.30 -14.42 -26.74
CA GLN A 321 5.05 -13.65 -26.67
C GLN A 321 4.98 -12.64 -27.82
N ARG A 322 3.82 -12.49 -28.45
CA ARG A 322 3.58 -11.62 -29.61
C ARG A 322 2.23 -10.92 -29.50
N ASP A 323 2.07 -9.87 -30.29
CA ASP A 323 0.82 -9.13 -30.52
C ASP A 323 0.19 -8.58 -29.22
N GLY A 324 -1.14 -8.48 -29.19
CA GLY A 324 -1.90 -7.86 -28.11
C GLY A 324 -2.13 -6.36 -28.34
N GLU A 325 -3.17 -5.85 -27.69
CA GLU A 325 -3.55 -4.44 -27.77
C GLU A 325 -2.39 -3.51 -27.34
N MET A 326 -2.25 -2.38 -28.05
CA MET A 326 -1.21 -1.38 -27.81
C MET A 326 0.23 -1.95 -27.77
N THR A 327 0.55 -2.88 -28.67
CA THR A 327 1.94 -3.35 -28.83
C THR A 327 2.86 -2.20 -29.27
N ILE A 328 3.83 -1.84 -28.43
CA ILE A 328 4.84 -0.80 -28.70
C ILE A 328 6.08 -1.44 -29.35
N TYR A 329 6.52 -2.59 -28.82
CA TYR A 329 7.68 -3.33 -29.29
C TYR A 329 7.28 -4.78 -29.58
N SER A 330 7.40 -5.19 -30.84
CA SER A 330 7.24 -6.59 -31.24
C SER A 330 8.61 -7.23 -31.46
N GLN A 331 8.85 -8.38 -30.85
CA GLN A 331 10.08 -9.14 -31.09
C GLN A 331 9.98 -9.85 -32.45
N ALA A 332 10.98 -9.67 -33.32
CA ALA A 332 11.05 -10.40 -34.59
C ALA A 332 11.18 -11.93 -34.38
N LEU A 333 11.14 -12.70 -35.47
CA LEU A 333 11.39 -14.15 -35.50
C LEU A 333 12.82 -14.48 -35.04
N ALA A 334 13.06 -14.47 -33.73
CA ALA A 334 14.34 -14.82 -33.13
C ALA A 334 14.38 -16.31 -32.77
N VAL A 335 15.42 -17.02 -33.21
CA VAL A 335 15.75 -18.35 -32.70
C VAL A 335 16.31 -18.18 -31.29
N LEU A 336 15.51 -18.49 -30.27
CA LEU A 336 15.93 -18.44 -28.87
C LEU A 336 16.47 -19.81 -28.46
N ARG A 337 17.60 -19.82 -27.75
CA ARG A 337 18.16 -21.01 -27.12
C ARG A 337 17.86 -20.96 -25.62
N MET A 338 17.40 -22.06 -25.07
CA MET A 338 17.31 -22.23 -23.61
C MET A 338 18.74 -22.24 -23.03
N THR A 339 19.01 -21.36 -22.07
CA THR A 339 20.25 -21.41 -21.27
C THR A 339 20.20 -22.61 -20.32
N GLU A 340 21.31 -22.92 -19.66
CA GLU A 340 21.37 -23.95 -18.61
C GLU A 340 20.13 -23.90 -17.71
N GLN A 341 19.53 -25.06 -17.46
CA GLN A 341 18.33 -25.19 -16.64
C GLN A 341 18.61 -24.54 -15.29
N LEU A 342 17.98 -23.40 -15.03
CA LEU A 342 17.85 -22.88 -13.67
C LEU A 342 17.06 -23.95 -12.91
N GLU A 343 17.77 -24.78 -12.14
CA GLU A 343 17.14 -25.79 -11.30
C GLU A 343 16.23 -25.09 -10.29
N ASN A 344 14.92 -25.33 -10.41
CA ASN A 344 13.96 -25.01 -9.36
C ASN A 344 14.27 -25.90 -8.15
N HIS A 345 14.16 -25.39 -6.93
CA HIS A 345 14.33 -26.20 -5.74
C HIS A 345 13.17 -27.19 -5.55
N PRO A 346 13.36 -28.51 -5.77
CA PRO A 346 12.26 -29.45 -5.61
C PRO A 346 11.94 -29.60 -4.11
N LEU A 347 10.75 -29.17 -3.71
CA LEU A 347 10.20 -29.44 -2.39
C LEU A 347 9.40 -30.74 -2.46
N LYS A 348 9.75 -31.72 -1.62
CA LYS A 348 8.96 -32.93 -1.45
C LYS A 348 7.76 -32.63 -0.55
N CYS A 349 6.56 -32.78 -1.10
CA CYS A 349 5.30 -32.78 -0.35
C CYS A 349 4.77 -34.21 -0.30
N THR A 350 4.38 -34.68 0.88
CA THR A 350 3.94 -36.07 1.14
C THR A 350 2.45 -36.22 1.42
N GLU A 351 1.73 -35.11 1.55
CA GLU A 351 0.33 -35.07 1.96
C GLU A 351 -0.64 -35.02 0.77
N ASP A 352 -1.90 -35.32 1.04
CA ASP A 352 -2.98 -35.25 0.05
C ASP A 352 -3.25 -33.81 -0.42
N VAL A 353 -3.83 -33.70 -1.62
CA VAL A 353 -4.32 -32.42 -2.14
C VAL A 353 -5.76 -32.21 -1.70
N ASP A 354 -5.97 -31.40 -0.66
CA ASP A 354 -7.31 -31.07 -0.13
C ASP A 354 -7.40 -29.63 0.42
N ARG A 355 -8.61 -29.21 0.82
CA ARG A 355 -8.93 -27.92 1.44
C ARG A 355 -8.75 -27.98 2.95
N TYR A 356 -7.51 -27.89 3.41
CA TYR A 356 -7.21 -27.84 4.84
C TYR A 356 -7.71 -26.54 5.49
N ASP A 357 -8.65 -26.67 6.42
CA ASP A 357 -9.13 -25.57 7.26
C ASP A 357 -7.99 -25.07 8.16
N SER A 358 -7.89 -23.75 8.28
CA SER A 358 -6.94 -23.05 9.15
C SER A 358 -7.65 -22.07 10.09
N SER A 359 -8.99 -22.13 10.19
CA SER A 359 -9.78 -21.22 11.04
C SER A 359 -9.56 -21.44 12.54
N ASN A 360 -9.16 -22.66 12.92
CA ASN A 360 -8.90 -23.09 14.29
C ASN A 360 -7.43 -22.98 14.70
N GLU A 361 -6.56 -22.46 13.83
CA GLU A 361 -5.19 -22.10 14.22
C GLU A 361 -5.21 -20.98 15.29
N ASP A 362 -4.10 -20.80 16.00
CA ASP A 362 -4.02 -19.77 17.06
C ASP A 362 -4.27 -18.36 16.49
N ASN A 363 -5.33 -17.69 16.94
CA ASN A 363 -5.70 -16.36 16.46
C ASN A 363 -5.36 -15.22 17.43
N PHE A 364 -4.98 -15.56 18.67
CA PHE A 364 -5.05 -14.64 19.81
C PHE A 364 -3.73 -14.46 20.55
N THR A 365 -2.82 -15.45 20.55
CA THR A 365 -1.62 -15.42 21.39
C THR A 365 -0.73 -14.22 21.05
N GLN A 366 -0.41 -14.01 19.77
CA GLN A 366 0.46 -12.90 19.37
C GLN A 366 -0.21 -11.53 19.49
N ALA A 367 -1.54 -11.46 19.32
CA ALA A 367 -2.29 -10.22 19.55
C ALA A 367 -2.27 -9.83 21.05
N GLY A 368 -2.42 -10.81 21.94
CA GLY A 368 -2.30 -10.61 23.39
C GLY A 368 -0.90 -10.19 23.81
N ILE A 369 0.15 -10.82 23.26
CA ILE A 369 1.55 -10.42 23.50
C ILE A 369 1.78 -8.98 23.05
N PHE A 370 1.32 -8.60 21.85
CA PHE A 370 1.43 -7.21 21.38
C PHE A 370 0.77 -6.22 22.36
N TYR A 371 -0.45 -6.51 22.81
CA TYR A 371 -1.17 -5.65 23.76
C TYR A 371 -0.46 -5.52 25.12
N ARG A 372 0.02 -6.64 25.68
CA ARG A 372 0.63 -6.70 27.02
C ARG A 372 2.08 -6.22 27.07
N GLU A 373 2.89 -6.63 26.10
CA GLU A 373 4.35 -6.52 26.17
C GLU A 373 4.94 -5.46 25.26
N VAL A 374 4.24 -5.08 24.17
CA VAL A 374 4.78 -4.10 23.20
C VAL A 374 4.21 -2.71 23.44
N LEU A 375 2.92 -2.61 23.76
CA LEU A 375 2.29 -1.31 24.00
C LEU A 375 2.56 -0.80 25.42
N ASP A 376 2.75 0.51 25.56
CA ASP A 376 2.62 1.19 26.85
C ASP A 376 1.13 1.41 27.22
N ASP A 377 0.86 1.89 28.44
CA ASP A 377 -0.54 2.03 28.89
C ASP A 377 -1.31 3.13 28.15
N ASP A 378 -0.63 4.23 27.77
CA ASP A 378 -1.23 5.31 27.01
C ASP A 378 -1.56 4.86 25.57
N GLN A 379 -0.69 4.05 24.97
CA GLN A 379 -0.91 3.41 23.67
C GLN A 379 -2.08 2.42 23.75
N ARG A 380 -2.17 1.61 24.81
CA ARG A 380 -3.33 0.74 25.05
C ARG A 380 -4.62 1.54 25.18
N ALA A 381 -4.62 2.64 25.92
CA ALA A 381 -5.78 3.51 26.07
C ALA A 381 -6.20 4.12 24.73
N ARG A 382 -5.25 4.63 23.93
CA ARG A 382 -5.52 5.12 22.57
C ARG A 382 -6.05 4.03 21.65
N LEU A 383 -5.49 2.82 21.70
CA LEU A 383 -5.95 1.68 20.91
C LEU A 383 -7.42 1.35 21.21
N VAL A 384 -7.75 1.22 22.50
CA VAL A 384 -9.12 0.94 22.97
C VAL A 384 -10.09 2.02 22.50
N ARG A 385 -9.74 3.30 22.71
CA ARG A 385 -10.58 4.43 22.28
C ARG A 385 -10.81 4.42 20.77
N ASN A 386 -9.74 4.28 19.99
CA ASN A 386 -9.81 4.23 18.52
C ASN A 386 -10.73 3.10 18.01
N ILE A 387 -10.72 1.93 18.66
CA ILE A 387 -11.58 0.81 18.32
C ILE A 387 -13.03 1.13 18.69
N ALA A 388 -13.27 1.58 19.92
CA ALA A 388 -14.61 1.84 20.43
C ALA A 388 -15.33 2.96 19.64
N GLU A 389 -14.62 4.02 19.27
CA GLU A 389 -15.15 5.15 18.47
C GLU A 389 -15.71 4.70 17.11
N ASN A 390 -15.15 3.65 16.51
CA ASN A 390 -15.68 3.07 15.27
C ASN A 390 -16.72 1.98 15.54
N LEU A 391 -16.44 1.09 16.49
CA LEU A 391 -17.26 -0.07 16.79
C LEU A 391 -18.62 0.28 17.39
N VAL A 392 -18.76 1.45 18.04
CA VAL A 392 -20.02 1.92 18.64
C VAL A 392 -21.16 2.07 17.61
N GLU A 393 -20.82 2.30 16.33
CA GLU A 393 -21.80 2.39 15.22
C GLU A 393 -22.31 1.03 14.75
N ALA A 394 -21.63 -0.07 15.12
CA ALA A 394 -22.06 -1.41 14.74
C ALA A 394 -23.25 -1.87 15.58
N GLN A 395 -23.97 -2.89 15.10
CA GLN A 395 -25.08 -3.48 15.86
C GLN A 395 -24.59 -4.16 17.14
N GLU A 396 -25.42 -4.19 18.19
CA GLU A 396 -24.99 -4.64 19.52
C GLU A 396 -24.45 -6.08 19.55
N PHE A 397 -25.02 -6.99 18.76
CA PHE A 397 -24.52 -8.36 18.68
C PHE A 397 -23.13 -8.44 18.02
N ILE A 398 -22.81 -7.51 17.11
CA ILE A 398 -21.49 -7.39 16.48
C ILE A 398 -20.49 -6.85 17.50
N GLN A 399 -20.88 -5.81 18.26
CA GLN A 399 -20.08 -5.26 19.35
C GLN A 399 -19.73 -6.35 20.38
N ALA A 400 -20.72 -7.13 20.82
CA ALA A 400 -20.52 -8.23 21.76
C ALA A 400 -19.55 -9.30 21.22
N ARG A 401 -19.67 -9.67 19.94
CA ARG A 401 -18.75 -10.62 19.29
C ARG A 401 -17.32 -10.07 19.20
N ALA A 402 -17.17 -8.79 18.84
CA ALA A 402 -15.86 -8.14 18.77
C ALA A 402 -15.19 -8.07 20.15
N VAL A 403 -15.92 -7.66 21.18
CA VAL A 403 -15.45 -7.65 22.58
C VAL A 403 -15.00 -9.05 23.01
N LYS A 404 -15.75 -10.10 22.65
CA LYS A 404 -15.34 -11.48 22.92
C LYS A 404 -13.97 -11.78 22.29
N ASN A 405 -13.77 -11.46 21.02
CA ASN A 405 -12.49 -11.70 20.34
C ASN A 405 -11.33 -10.94 21.01
N PHE A 406 -11.54 -9.70 21.47
CA PHE A 406 -10.52 -8.97 22.20
C PHE A 406 -10.22 -9.60 23.57
N ALA A 407 -11.24 -10.12 24.26
CA ALA A 407 -11.08 -10.82 25.53
C ALA A 407 -10.31 -12.15 25.40
N GLU A 408 -10.46 -12.87 24.28
CA GLU A 408 -9.68 -14.08 23.96
C GLU A 408 -8.18 -13.75 23.78
N ALA A 409 -7.84 -12.57 23.25
CA ALA A 409 -6.45 -12.10 23.16
C ALA A 409 -5.90 -11.67 24.52
N ASP A 410 -6.69 -10.91 25.27
CA ASP A 410 -6.38 -10.51 26.65
C ASP A 410 -7.65 -10.06 27.40
N PRO A 411 -7.93 -10.58 28.62
CA PRO A 411 -9.12 -10.20 29.39
C PRO A 411 -9.21 -8.71 29.73
N ASP A 412 -8.08 -8.03 30.00
CA ASP A 412 -8.07 -6.58 30.24
C ASP A 412 -8.43 -5.83 28.94
N TYR A 413 -7.91 -6.29 27.80
CA TYR A 413 -8.20 -5.68 26.51
C TYR A 413 -9.70 -5.72 26.18
N GLY A 414 -10.33 -6.89 26.29
CA GLY A 414 -11.78 -7.03 26.09
C GLY A 414 -12.60 -6.18 27.05
N ARG A 415 -12.21 -6.14 28.34
CA ARG A 415 -12.87 -5.31 29.37
C ARG A 415 -12.80 -3.82 29.03
N ARG A 416 -11.61 -3.29 28.72
CA ARG A 416 -11.42 -1.86 28.41
C ARG A 416 -12.23 -1.44 27.19
N VAL A 417 -12.28 -2.28 26.14
CA VAL A 417 -13.13 -2.01 24.96
C VAL A 417 -14.61 -2.00 25.33
N ALA A 418 -15.07 -2.95 26.13
CA ALA A 418 -16.46 -3.00 26.56
C ALA A 418 -16.87 -1.79 27.41
N ASP A 419 -15.99 -1.34 28.30
CA ASP A 419 -16.27 -0.21 29.19
C ASP A 419 -16.24 1.11 28.41
N GLU A 420 -15.33 1.27 27.45
CA GLU A 420 -15.29 2.42 26.57
C GLU A 420 -16.52 2.51 25.65
N LEU A 421 -16.99 1.37 25.12
CA LEU A 421 -18.25 1.32 24.36
C LEU A 421 -19.45 1.77 25.20
N LYS A 422 -19.53 1.35 26.47
CA LYS A 422 -20.59 1.79 27.39
C LYS A 422 -20.50 3.29 27.64
N ARG A 423 -19.29 3.83 27.84
CA ARG A 423 -19.07 5.27 28.03
C ARG A 423 -19.59 6.07 26.84
N LEU A 424 -19.19 5.71 25.62
CA LEU A 424 -19.62 6.38 24.39
C LEU A 424 -21.14 6.30 24.17
N LYS A 425 -21.77 5.15 24.47
CA LYS A 425 -23.23 5.00 24.40
C LYS A 425 -23.95 5.92 25.39
N LEU A 426 -23.42 6.05 26.61
CA LEU A 426 -24.00 6.92 27.64
C LEU A 426 -23.88 8.40 27.23
N GLU A 427 -22.72 8.83 26.73
CA GLU A 427 -22.51 10.19 26.25
C GLU A 427 -23.48 10.57 25.13
N ARG A 428 -23.67 9.69 24.14
CA ARG A 428 -24.66 9.90 23.06
C ARG A 428 -26.08 10.01 23.59
N TRP A 429 -26.42 9.21 24.60
CA TRP A 429 -27.74 9.27 25.21
C TRP A 429 -27.97 10.61 25.92
N GLU A 430 -26.98 11.11 26.66
CA GLU A 430 -27.06 12.42 27.31
C GLU A 430 -27.11 13.59 26.31
N GLU A 431 -26.38 13.51 25.19
CA GLU A 431 -26.42 14.50 24.11
C GLU A 431 -27.79 14.52 23.40
N MET A 432 -28.39 13.35 23.19
CA MET A 432 -29.77 13.26 22.67
C MET A 432 -30.77 13.87 23.66
N GLU A 433 -30.63 13.61 24.97
CA GLU A 433 -31.50 14.23 25.97
C GLU A 433 -31.33 15.76 26.06
N ARG A 434 -30.10 16.28 25.87
CA ARG A 434 -29.82 17.73 25.86
C ARG A 434 -30.32 18.43 24.59
N SER A 435 -30.20 17.79 23.42
CA SER A 435 -30.62 18.36 22.13
C SER A 435 -32.14 18.30 21.92
N HIS A 436 -32.81 17.33 22.54
CA HIS A 436 -34.27 17.19 22.55
C HIS A 436 -34.75 17.12 24.01
N PRO A 437 -34.71 18.23 24.77
CA PRO A 437 -35.26 18.24 26.10
C PRO A 437 -36.72 17.88 25.95
N ARG A 438 -37.12 16.69 26.44
CA ARG A 438 -38.53 16.31 26.46
C ARG A 438 -39.26 17.47 27.11
N GLY A 439 -40.10 18.14 26.33
CA GLY A 439 -41.06 19.09 26.86
C GLY A 439 -41.70 18.41 28.06
N ARG A 440 -41.57 19.03 29.22
CA ARG A 440 -42.09 18.53 30.49
C ARG A 440 -43.62 18.54 30.37
N LEU A 441 -44.18 17.54 29.70
CA LEU A 441 -45.60 17.24 29.69
C LEU A 441 -45.94 16.78 31.11
N THR A 442 -46.31 17.75 31.94
CA THR A 442 -47.05 17.51 33.17
C THR A 442 -48.40 16.92 32.77
N LEU A 443 -48.45 15.59 32.65
CA LEU A 443 -49.69 14.85 32.74
C LEU A 443 -49.92 14.51 34.21
N ASN A 444 -51.05 15.00 34.71
CA ASN A 444 -51.54 14.85 36.06
C ASN A 444 -51.34 13.42 36.60
N GLY A 445 -50.66 13.33 37.73
CA GLY A 445 -50.93 12.32 38.75
C GLY A 445 -50.78 10.85 38.36
N GLN A 446 -49.56 10.39 38.08
CA GLN A 446 -49.15 9.04 38.48
C GLN A 446 -47.63 8.93 38.57
N LYS A 447 -47.19 8.25 39.63
CA LYS A 447 -45.85 8.31 40.21
C LYS A 447 -44.74 7.89 39.24
N SER A 448 -43.65 8.64 39.36
CA SER A 448 -42.27 8.31 38.98
C SER A 448 -41.84 6.89 39.36
N LYS A 449 -40.87 6.37 38.58
CA LYS A 449 -40.14 5.09 38.66
C LYS A 449 -40.75 4.03 37.73
N ASN A 450 -40.17 3.87 36.54
CA ASN A 450 -39.96 2.61 35.80
C ASN A 450 -39.65 2.82 34.30
N PHE A 451 -38.74 3.72 33.94
CA PHE A 451 -38.21 3.76 32.57
C PHE A 451 -36.69 3.61 32.47
N ALA A 452 -35.95 3.65 33.58
CA ALA A 452 -34.50 3.43 33.60
C ALA A 452 -34.09 1.95 33.69
N SER A 453 -35.04 1.01 33.84
CA SER A 453 -34.73 -0.41 34.12
C SER A 453 -35.00 -1.38 32.96
N SER A 454 -35.52 -0.93 31.81
CA SER A 454 -35.81 -1.82 30.67
C SER A 454 -34.77 -1.76 29.55
N GLN A 455 -33.96 -0.70 29.46
CA GLN A 455 -32.85 -0.61 28.48
C GLN A 455 -31.48 -1.01 29.05
N PHE A 456 -31.38 -1.29 30.35
CA PHE A 456 -30.14 -1.75 31.01
C PHE A 456 -30.21 -3.18 31.56
N LYS A 457 -31.26 -3.95 31.23
CA LYS A 457 -31.35 -5.38 31.54
C LYS A 457 -30.88 -6.26 30.38
N THR A 458 -29.61 -6.10 30.01
CA THR A 458 -28.89 -7.10 29.21
C THR A 458 -27.51 -7.34 29.81
N GLN A 459 -27.47 -7.58 31.13
CA GLN A 459 -26.25 -7.90 31.88
C GLN A 459 -26.28 -9.34 32.45
N ALA A 460 -27.04 -10.25 31.83
CA ALA A 460 -27.24 -11.61 32.33
C ALA A 460 -26.97 -12.72 31.29
N TYR A 461 -25.99 -12.54 30.39
CA TYR A 461 -25.51 -13.62 29.50
C TYR A 461 -23.97 -13.75 29.57
N VAL A 462 -23.43 -13.95 30.78
CA VAL A 462 -22.07 -14.48 31.00
C VAL A 462 -22.08 -15.63 32.04
N LYS A 463 -23.25 -16.20 32.35
CA LYS A 463 -23.35 -17.38 33.24
C LYS A 463 -24.39 -18.38 32.72
N SER A 464 -24.10 -19.04 31.59
CA SER A 464 -24.67 -20.36 31.25
C SER A 464 -24.01 -21.01 30.03
N ALA A 465 -22.69 -21.04 29.99
CA ALA A 465 -21.95 -21.96 29.13
C ALA A 465 -20.76 -22.48 29.95
N TYR A 466 -21.06 -23.48 30.77
CA TYR A 466 -20.09 -24.54 31.08
C TYR A 466 -19.97 -25.43 29.85
#